data_AF-N6ZM55-F1
#
_entry.id   AF-N6ZM55-F1
#
_cell.length_a   1.000
_cell.length_b   1.000
_cell.length_c   1.000
_cell.angle_alpha   90.00
_cell.angle_beta   90.00
_cell.angle_gamma   90.00
#
_symmetry.space_group_name_H-M   'P 1'
#
loop_
_entity.id
_entity.type
_entity.pdbx_description
1 polymer ?
#
loop_
_entity_poly.entity_id
_entity_poly.type
_entity_poly.pdbx_seq_one_letter_code
_entity_poly.pdbx_strand_id
1 'polypeptide(L)'
;MAESVAAMLLDAAREDAKAVRALSQLPEISDTIVGFHAQQSIEKALKAVLSSSSVAFRRTHDIAELLDLISDHRLPSPPFADFLDELNPFAVEARDGLIAPGSIDRLQALEWIDQVLDWAVATSSGHRSEDPARTLREQSRKPD
;
A
#
# COMPACT_ATOMS: atom_id res chain seq x y z
N MET A 1 -22.52 -8.84 2.91
CA MET A 1 -21.14 -9.36 3.03
C MET A 1 -20.33 -8.19 3.58
N ALA A 2 -19.70 -8.32 4.74
CA ALA A 2 -18.83 -7.25 5.24
C ALA A 2 -17.66 -7.07 4.26
N GLU A 3 -17.36 -5.83 3.90
CA GLU A 3 -16.20 -5.51 3.08
C GLU A 3 -14.91 -5.91 3.82
N SER A 4 -13.95 -6.50 3.12
CA SER A 4 -12.70 -6.91 3.78
C SER A 4 -11.88 -5.68 4.15
N VAL A 5 -11.07 -5.79 5.22
CA VAL A 5 -10.14 -4.73 5.61
C VAL A 5 -9.23 -4.32 4.45
N ALA A 6 -8.78 -5.30 3.65
CA ALA A 6 -7.99 -5.03 2.44
C ALA A 6 -8.72 -4.17 1.40
N ALA A 7 -10.02 -4.41 1.16
CA ALA A 7 -10.81 -3.59 0.23
C ALA A 7 -10.98 -2.16 0.74
N MET A 8 -11.29 -1.99 2.03
CA MET A 8 -11.40 -0.67 2.65
C MET A 8 -10.07 0.12 2.58
N LEU A 9 -8.94 -0.57 2.75
CA LEU A 9 -7.61 0.04 2.64
C LEU A 9 -7.29 0.47 1.21
N LEU A 10 -7.63 -0.35 0.19
CA LEU A 10 -7.45 0.01 -1.22
C LEU A 10 -8.30 1.22 -1.60
N ASP A 11 -9.54 1.29 -1.15
CA ASP A 11 -10.40 2.45 -1.43
C ASP A 11 -9.85 3.72 -0.77
N ALA A 12 -9.41 3.62 0.49
CA ALA A 12 -8.76 4.73 1.17
C ALA A 12 -7.46 5.16 0.46
N ALA A 13 -6.64 4.21 -0.02
CA ALA A 13 -5.43 4.50 -0.77
C ALA A 13 -5.72 5.25 -2.08
N ARG A 14 -6.82 4.89 -2.76
CA ARG A 14 -7.28 5.56 -3.98
C ARG A 14 -7.78 6.98 -3.72
N GLU A 15 -8.45 7.23 -2.58
CA GLU A 15 -8.83 8.59 -2.19
C GLU A 15 -7.62 9.48 -1.95
N ASP A 16 -6.57 8.97 -1.29
CA ASP A 16 -5.31 9.71 -1.15
C ASP A 16 -4.64 9.95 -2.51
N ALA A 17 -4.64 8.97 -3.42
CA ALA A 17 -4.10 9.15 -4.77
C ALA A 17 -4.83 10.26 -5.56
N LYS A 18 -6.15 10.36 -5.42
CA LYS A 18 -6.94 11.47 -6.00
C LYS A 18 -6.53 12.81 -5.39
N ALA A 19 -6.31 12.86 -4.08
CA ALA A 19 -5.84 14.06 -3.40
C ALA A 19 -4.45 14.48 -3.94
N VAL A 20 -3.48 13.57 -4.02
CA VAL A 20 -2.16 13.86 -4.62
C VAL A 20 -2.33 14.40 -6.04
N ARG A 21 -3.14 13.74 -6.88
CA ARG A 21 -3.33 14.15 -8.27
C ARG A 21 -3.92 15.56 -8.41
N ALA A 22 -4.91 15.90 -7.59
CA ALA A 22 -5.53 17.22 -7.59
C ALA A 22 -4.59 18.29 -7.05
N LEU A 23 -3.95 18.04 -5.89
CA LEU A 23 -3.08 18.99 -5.21
C LEU A 23 -1.77 19.22 -5.95
N SER A 24 -1.28 18.24 -6.69
CA SER A 24 -0.06 18.38 -7.50
C SER A 24 -0.20 19.39 -8.64
N GLN A 25 -1.44 19.71 -9.06
CA GLN A 25 -1.70 20.78 -10.05
C GLN A 25 -1.64 22.19 -9.45
N LEU A 26 -1.55 22.30 -8.13
CA LEU A 26 -1.58 23.56 -7.38
C LEU A 26 -0.18 23.85 -6.81
N PRO A 27 0.63 24.71 -7.45
CA PRO A 27 2.00 24.99 -7.00
C PRO A 27 2.06 25.69 -5.64
N GLU A 28 0.98 26.34 -5.19
CA GLU A 28 0.87 27.00 -3.90
C GLU A 28 0.70 26.03 -2.71
N ILE A 29 0.25 24.80 -2.99
CA ILE A 29 0.13 23.78 -1.95
C ILE A 29 1.52 23.31 -1.58
N SER A 30 1.82 23.25 -0.28
CA SER A 30 3.14 22.80 0.18
C SER A 30 3.37 21.31 -0.10
N ASP A 31 4.63 20.93 -0.31
CA ASP A 31 5.05 19.54 -0.47
C ASP A 31 4.78 18.69 0.78
N THR A 32 4.65 19.32 1.95
CA THR A 32 4.20 18.63 3.17
C THR A 32 2.83 17.98 2.96
N ILE A 33 1.89 18.68 2.34
CA ILE A 33 0.51 18.18 2.15
C ILE A 33 0.48 17.13 1.05
N VAL A 34 1.18 17.38 -0.06
CA VAL A 34 1.23 16.44 -1.19
C VAL A 34 1.92 15.14 -0.77
N GLY A 35 3.09 15.25 -0.13
CA GLY A 35 3.84 14.10 0.36
C GLY A 35 3.11 13.32 1.43
N PHE A 36 2.32 13.98 2.30
CA PHE A 36 1.49 13.29 3.28
C PHE A 36 0.47 12.35 2.60
N HIS A 37 -0.25 12.83 1.59
CA HIS A 37 -1.18 11.96 0.87
C HIS A 37 -0.46 10.90 0.04
N ALA A 38 0.72 11.19 -0.50
CA ALA A 38 1.52 10.19 -1.22
C ALA A 38 1.94 9.05 -0.28
N GLN A 39 2.49 9.38 0.88
CA GLN A 39 2.88 8.44 1.93
C GLN A 39 1.68 7.58 2.36
N GLN A 40 0.53 8.21 2.64
CA GLN A 40 -0.69 7.50 3.06
C GLN A 40 -1.25 6.57 1.99
N SER A 41 -1.21 6.99 0.71
CA SER A 41 -1.66 6.16 -0.41
C SER A 41 -0.84 4.88 -0.52
N ILE A 42 0.50 5.01 -0.54
CA ILE A 42 1.43 3.88 -0.60
C ILE A 42 1.26 2.97 0.61
N GLU A 43 1.29 3.52 1.82
CA GLU A 43 1.17 2.75 3.06
C GLU A 43 -0.11 1.91 3.11
N LYS A 44 -1.25 2.49 2.73
CA LYS A 44 -2.53 1.78 2.71
C LYS A 44 -2.56 0.69 1.65
N ALA A 45 -1.93 0.89 0.49
CA ALA A 45 -1.79 -0.14 -0.53
C ALA A 45 -0.95 -1.34 -0.04
N LEU A 46 0.18 -1.08 0.63
CA LEU A 46 0.99 -2.14 1.26
C LEU A 46 0.19 -2.89 2.34
N LYS A 47 -0.49 -2.16 3.23
CA LYS A 47 -1.34 -2.73 4.28
C LYS A 47 -2.51 -3.55 3.72
N ALA A 48 -3.05 -3.18 2.55
CA ALA A 48 -4.08 -3.98 1.90
C ALA A 48 -3.56 -5.35 1.47
N VAL A 49 -2.35 -5.41 0.90
CA VAL A 49 -1.70 -6.69 0.52
C VAL A 49 -1.43 -7.55 1.75
N LEU A 50 -0.85 -6.97 2.80
CA LEU A 50 -0.62 -7.66 4.08
C LEU A 50 -1.94 -8.17 4.68
N SER A 51 -2.99 -7.34 4.70
CA SER A 51 -4.31 -7.72 5.20
C SER A 51 -4.96 -8.83 4.38
N SER A 52 -4.85 -8.79 3.05
CA SER A 52 -5.40 -9.86 2.19
C SER A 52 -4.69 -11.20 2.38
N SER A 53 -3.44 -11.15 2.85
CA SER A 53 -2.61 -12.31 3.19
C SER A 53 -2.69 -12.70 4.67
N SER A 54 -3.61 -12.10 5.43
CA SER A 54 -3.77 -12.31 6.89
C SER A 54 -2.50 -12.03 7.71
N VAL A 55 -1.62 -11.17 7.21
CA VAL A 55 -0.42 -10.71 7.92
C VAL A 55 -0.78 -9.51 8.78
N ALA A 56 -0.54 -9.63 10.08
CA ALA A 56 -0.74 -8.53 11.02
C ALA A 56 0.40 -7.51 10.90
N PHE A 57 0.06 -6.24 10.99
CA PHE A 57 1.00 -5.13 11.00
C PHE A 57 0.68 -4.20 12.17
N ARG A 58 1.69 -3.48 12.67
CA ARG A 58 1.50 -2.49 13.73
C ARG A 58 0.91 -1.20 13.15
N ARG A 59 0.34 -0.36 14.02
CA ARG A 59 -0.03 1.02 13.65
C ARG A 59 1.20 1.92 13.73
N THR A 60 2.15 1.66 12.85
CA THR A 60 3.29 2.53 12.55
C THR A 60 3.08 3.05 11.12
N HIS A 61 3.36 4.34 10.91
CA HIS A 61 3.33 4.97 9.57
C HIS A 61 4.69 4.86 8.88
N ASP A 62 5.35 3.72 9.05
CA ASP A 62 6.68 3.44 8.54
C ASP A 62 6.58 2.48 7.34
N ILE A 63 6.91 2.97 6.15
CA ILE A 63 6.88 2.19 4.92
C ILE A 63 7.95 1.10 4.95
N ALA A 64 9.12 1.35 5.53
CA ALA A 64 10.20 0.37 5.60
C ALA A 64 9.78 -0.86 6.41
N GLU A 65 9.12 -0.67 7.57
CA GLU A 65 8.58 -1.78 8.38
C GLU A 65 7.56 -2.62 7.58
N LEU A 66 6.73 -2.01 6.73
CA LEU A 66 5.76 -2.73 5.92
C LEU A 66 6.43 -3.51 4.79
N LEU A 67 7.48 -2.96 4.18
CA LEU A 67 8.28 -3.63 3.15
C LEU A 67 9.02 -4.85 3.73
N ASP A 68 9.58 -4.72 4.92
CA ASP A 68 10.20 -5.82 5.66
C ASP A 68 9.17 -6.95 5.91
N LEU A 69 7.96 -6.61 6.37
CA LEU A 69 6.89 -7.59 6.56
C LEU A 69 6.48 -8.29 5.26
N ILE A 70 6.39 -7.57 4.14
CA ILE A 70 6.11 -8.16 2.83
C ILE A 70 7.19 -9.18 2.45
N SER A 71 8.46 -8.82 2.65
CA SER A 71 9.62 -9.67 2.36
C SER A 71 9.67 -10.91 3.27
N ASP A 72 9.51 -10.73 4.58
CA ASP A 72 9.54 -11.80 5.59
C ASP A 72 8.46 -12.85 5.35
N HIS A 73 7.29 -12.41 4.88
CA HIS A 73 6.17 -13.27 4.52
C HIS A 73 6.22 -13.79 3.08
N ARG A 74 7.29 -13.50 2.32
CA ARG A 74 7.50 -13.92 0.92
C ARG A 74 6.37 -13.51 -0.01
N LEU A 75 5.73 -12.39 0.27
CA LEU A 75 4.76 -11.79 -0.61
C LEU A 75 5.49 -11.14 -1.80
N PRO A 76 4.83 -10.98 -2.97
CA PRO A 76 5.44 -10.30 -4.11
C PRO A 76 5.92 -8.91 -3.71
N SER A 77 7.16 -8.52 -4.06
CA SER A 77 7.65 -7.17 -3.77
C SER A 77 6.85 -6.13 -4.56
N PRO A 78 6.50 -4.97 -3.96
CA PRO A 78 5.93 -3.86 -4.71
C PRO A 78 6.96 -3.28 -5.70
N PRO A 79 6.50 -2.63 -6.77
CA PRO A 79 7.37 -1.81 -7.60
C PRO A 79 7.98 -0.69 -6.74
N PHE A 80 9.22 -0.30 -7.07
CA PHE A 80 9.95 0.78 -6.40
C PHE A 80 10.24 0.57 -4.91
N ALA A 81 10.17 -0.66 -4.39
CA ALA A 81 10.37 -0.97 -2.97
C ALA A 81 11.59 -0.26 -2.34
N ASP A 82 12.71 -0.19 -3.07
CA ASP A 82 13.96 0.44 -2.62
C ASP A 82 13.87 1.97 -2.43
N PHE A 83 12.79 2.62 -2.87
CA PHE A 83 12.62 4.07 -2.86
C PHE A 83 11.36 4.54 -2.10
N LEU A 84 10.42 3.64 -1.78
CA LEU A 84 9.14 4.06 -1.19
C LEU A 84 9.29 4.65 0.23
N ASP A 85 10.35 4.26 0.96
CA ASP A 85 10.67 4.78 2.29
C ASP A 85 11.15 6.24 2.27
N GLU A 86 11.51 6.79 1.10
CA GLU A 86 11.75 8.23 0.91
C GLU A 86 10.50 9.08 1.26
N LEU A 87 9.32 8.46 1.32
CA LEU A 87 8.08 9.12 1.75
C LEU A 87 7.90 9.15 3.28
N ASN A 88 8.70 8.41 4.06
CA ASN A 88 8.61 8.37 5.53
C ASN A 88 8.71 9.76 6.21
N PRO A 89 9.53 10.72 5.76
CA PRO A 89 9.56 12.07 6.32
C PRO A 89 8.23 12.83 6.24
N PHE A 90 7.31 12.40 5.37
CA PHE A 90 5.98 12.99 5.22
C PHE A 90 4.92 12.33 6.10
N ALA A 91 5.25 11.22 6.78
CA ALA A 91 4.38 10.61 7.77
C ALA A 91 4.15 11.58 8.94
N VAL A 92 2.91 11.62 9.45
CA VAL A 92 2.52 12.55 10.54
C VAL A 92 3.40 12.36 11.77
N GLU A 93 3.78 11.12 12.07
CA GLU A 93 4.58 10.76 13.24
C GLU A 93 6.06 11.17 13.10
N ALA A 94 6.56 11.33 11.88
CA ALA A 94 7.96 11.67 11.60
C ALA A 94 8.19 13.19 11.42
N ARG A 95 7.12 13.98 11.36
CA ARG A 95 7.20 15.39 10.97
C ARG A 95 7.53 16.32 12.15
N ASP A 96 8.81 16.59 12.34
CA ASP A 96 9.31 17.72 13.15
C ASP A 96 9.42 18.99 12.29
N GLY A 97 8.30 19.67 12.02
CA GLY A 97 8.27 21.00 11.38
C GLY A 97 7.80 21.03 9.91
N LEU A 98 8.22 22.05 9.17
CA LEU A 98 7.79 22.30 7.78
C LEU A 98 8.79 21.67 6.79
N ILE A 99 8.29 20.90 5.82
CA ILE A 99 9.11 20.35 4.73
C ILE A 99 9.44 21.46 3.72
N ALA A 100 10.70 21.52 3.29
CA ALA A 100 11.15 22.50 2.31
C ALA A 100 10.48 22.28 0.93
N PRO A 101 10.16 23.34 0.17
CA PRO A 101 9.73 23.20 -1.22
C PRO A 101 10.79 22.45 -2.06
N GLY A 102 10.34 21.59 -2.98
CA GLY A 102 11.19 20.74 -3.80
C GLY A 102 11.65 19.45 -3.11
N SER A 103 11.13 19.13 -1.91
CA SER A 103 11.50 17.88 -1.20
C SER A 103 10.80 16.64 -1.74
N ILE A 104 9.85 16.79 -2.66
CA ILE A 104 9.20 15.68 -3.35
C ILE A 104 9.05 16.03 -4.83
N ASP A 105 9.40 15.08 -5.71
CA ASP A 105 8.98 15.13 -7.09
C ASP A 105 7.53 14.61 -7.18
N ARG A 106 6.60 15.54 -7.42
CA ARG A 106 5.17 15.25 -7.46
C ARG A 106 4.77 14.33 -8.62
N LEU A 107 5.48 14.37 -9.75
CA LEU A 107 5.21 13.50 -10.89
C LEU A 107 5.72 12.09 -10.59
N GLN A 108 6.91 11.98 -10.01
CA GLN A 108 7.46 10.69 -9.58
C GLN A 108 6.58 10.03 -8.51
N ALA A 109 6.10 10.80 -7.54
CA ALA A 109 5.21 10.30 -6.50
C ALA A 109 3.89 9.75 -7.10
N LEU A 110 3.33 10.43 -8.10
CA LEU A 110 2.14 9.94 -8.81
C LEU A 110 2.40 8.62 -9.56
N GLU A 111 3.56 8.50 -10.21
CA GLU A 111 3.96 7.25 -10.87
C GLU A 111 4.08 6.10 -9.88
N TRP A 112 4.75 6.32 -8.74
CA TRP A 112 4.88 5.30 -7.70
C TRP A 112 3.51 4.87 -7.17
N ILE A 113 2.63 5.84 -6.87
CA ILE A 113 1.28 5.57 -6.39
C ILE A 113 0.48 4.72 -7.38
N ASP A 114 0.48 5.10 -8.66
CA ASP A 114 -0.31 4.38 -9.67
C ASP A 114 0.18 2.92 -9.83
N GLN A 115 1.50 2.70 -9.92
CA GLN A 115 2.04 1.35 -10.07
C GLN A 115 1.90 0.49 -8.81
N VAL A 116 2.05 1.08 -7.62
CA VAL A 116 1.85 0.35 -6.35
C VAL A 116 0.37 0.02 -6.14
N LEU A 117 -0.57 0.89 -6.53
CA LEU A 117 -2.00 0.57 -6.48
C LEU A 117 -2.36 -0.59 -7.41
N ASP A 118 -1.86 -0.58 -8.64
CA ASP A 118 -2.07 -1.67 -9.60
C ASP A 118 -1.50 -2.99 -9.08
N TRP A 119 -0.27 -2.95 -8.55
CA TRP A 119 0.35 -4.10 -7.90
C TRP A 119 -0.47 -4.61 -6.71
N ALA A 120 -0.98 -3.72 -5.85
CA ALA A 120 -1.72 -4.11 -4.65
C ALA A 120 -3.07 -4.77 -5.01
N VAL A 121 -3.76 -4.25 -6.02
CA VAL A 121 -5.02 -4.84 -6.53
C VAL A 121 -4.79 -6.24 -7.11
N ALA A 122 -3.74 -6.41 -7.91
CA ALA A 122 -3.38 -7.70 -8.50
C ALA A 122 -3.02 -8.72 -7.42
N THR A 123 -2.17 -8.33 -6.47
CA THR A 123 -1.67 -9.20 -5.40
C THR A 123 -2.77 -9.61 -4.41
N SER A 124 -3.66 -8.67 -4.07
CA SER A 124 -4.79 -8.93 -3.17
C SER A 124 -5.88 -9.81 -3.79
N SER A 125 -5.90 -9.94 -5.13
CA SER A 125 -6.84 -10.79 -5.85
C SER A 125 -6.31 -12.21 -6.09
N GLY A 126 -4.99 -12.39 -6.22
CA GLY A 126 -4.34 -13.69 -6.42
C GLY A 126 -4.38 -14.62 -5.21
N HIS A 127 -4.42 -14.07 -3.99
CA HIS A 127 -4.41 -14.87 -2.74
C HIS A 127 -5.78 -15.41 -2.31
N ARG A 128 -6.88 -15.05 -3.00
CA ARG A 128 -8.23 -15.60 -2.70
C ARG A 128 -8.39 -17.08 -3.10
N SER A 129 -7.38 -17.72 -3.70
CA SER A 129 -7.51 -19.03 -4.35
C SER A 129 -6.79 -20.20 -3.66
N GLU A 130 -6.12 -20.01 -2.53
CA GLU A 130 -5.55 -21.13 -1.77
C GLU A 130 -6.35 -21.38 -0.48
N ASP A 131 -7.52 -22.00 -0.63
CA ASP A 131 -8.19 -22.66 0.49
C ASP A 131 -7.66 -24.11 0.60
N PRO A 132 -6.78 -24.42 1.58
CA PRO A 132 -6.28 -25.79 1.77
C PRO A 132 -7.38 -26.79 2.11
N ALA A 133 -8.59 -26.35 2.50
CA ALA A 133 -9.73 -27.22 2.75
C ALA A 133 -10.37 -27.78 1.47
N ARG A 134 -10.13 -27.17 0.30
CA ARG A 134 -10.66 -27.67 -0.98
C ARG A 134 -9.84 -28.84 -1.53
N THR A 135 -8.52 -28.82 -1.34
CA THR A 135 -7.61 -29.89 -1.80
C THR A 135 -7.83 -31.22 -1.07
N LEU A 136 -8.34 -31.19 0.16
CA LEU A 136 -8.65 -32.41 0.93
C LEU A 136 -9.98 -33.08 0.52
N ARG A 137 -10.91 -32.34 -0.11
CA ARG A 137 -12.23 -32.89 -0.50
C ARG A 137 -12.22 -33.61 -1.85
N GLU A 138 -11.23 -33.35 -2.71
CA GLU A 138 -11.09 -34.03 -4.01
C GLU A 138 -10.30 -35.35 -3.92
N GLN A 139 -9.52 -35.57 -2.85
CA GLN A 139 -8.74 -36.81 -2.66
C GLN A 139 -9.51 -37.93 -1.94
N SER A 140 -10.63 -37.63 -1.28
CA SER A 140 -11.46 -38.62 -0.56
C SER A 140 -12.60 -39.21 -1.41
N ARG A 141 -12.60 -39.02 -2.73
CA ARG A 141 -13.60 -39.60 -3.65
C ARG A 141 -12.94 -40.57 -4.65
N LYS A 142 -12.34 -41.65 -4.14
CA LYS A 142 -12.16 -42.87 -4.94
C LYS A 142 -13.38 -43.78 -4.73
N PRO A 143 -13.93 -44.38 -5.81
CA PRO A 143 -15.05 -45.30 -5.70
C PRO A 143 -14.53 -46.72 -5.39
N ASP A 144 -15.22 -47.41 -4.49
CA ASP A 144 -15.42 -48.86 -4.51
C ASP A 144 -16.93 -49.11 -4.37
#